data_AF-A0A6P0YG82-F1
#
_entry.id   AF-A0A6P0YG82-F1
#
_cell.length_a   1.000
_cell.length_b   1.000
_cell.length_c   1.000
_cell.angle_alpha   90.00
_cell.angle_beta   90.00
_cell.angle_gamma   90.00
#
_symmetry.space_group_name_H-M   'P 1'
#
loop_
_entity.id
_entity.type
_entity.pdbx_description
1 polymer ?
#
loop_
_entity_poly.entity_id
_entity_poly.type
_entity_poly.pdbx_seq_one_letter_code
_entity_poly.pdbx_strand_id
1 'polypeptide(L)'
;MKQKYLKTILGTILTSLLVIFTSCQQVPDSETVTIRSANSSWIQELFQTEVVNIGLEKLGYKIERPKQIEYPAIYISLANGDL
;
A
#
# COMPACT_ATOMS: atom_id res chain seq x y z
N MET A 1 24.23 -38.52 -20.81
CA MET A 1 23.12 -38.21 -19.86
C MET A 1 23.51 -37.22 -18.76
N LYS A 2 24.54 -37.47 -17.93
CA LYS A 2 24.93 -36.60 -16.79
C LYS A 2 25.06 -35.09 -17.10
N GLN A 3 25.62 -34.73 -18.26
CA GLN A 3 25.81 -33.33 -18.66
C GLN A 3 24.50 -32.60 -18.99
N LYS A 4 23.45 -33.31 -19.43
CA LYS A 4 22.15 -32.72 -19.78
C LYS A 4 21.38 -32.34 -18.52
N TYR A 5 21.41 -33.20 -17.51
CA TYR A 5 20.85 -32.94 -16.16
C TYR A 5 21.56 -31.79 -15.45
N LEU A 6 22.90 -31.70 -15.55
CA LEU A 6 23.65 -30.61 -14.95
C LEU A 6 23.24 -29.24 -15.52
N LYS A 7 22.99 -29.15 -16.83
CA LYS A 7 22.50 -27.93 -17.49
C LYS A 7 21.08 -27.57 -17.07
N THR A 8 20.21 -28.56 -16.85
CA THR A 8 18.83 -28.32 -16.38
C THR A 8 18.82 -27.83 -14.93
N ILE A 9 19.62 -28.45 -14.07
CA ILE A 9 19.77 -28.03 -12.66
C ILE A 9 20.29 -26.59 -12.59
N LEU A 10 21.34 -26.26 -13.35
CA LEU A 10 21.91 -24.92 -13.36
C LEU A 10 20.92 -23.87 -13.90
N GLY A 11 20.16 -24.21 -14.94
CA GLY A 11 19.11 -23.34 -15.48
C GLY A 11 18.00 -23.07 -14.46
N THR A 12 17.60 -24.09 -13.70
CA THR A 12 16.52 -23.98 -12.69
C THR A 12 16.95 -23.09 -11.51
N ILE A 13 18.20 -23.22 -11.07
CA ILE A 13 18.78 -22.37 -10.01
C ILE A 13 18.82 -20.91 -10.47
N LEU A 14 19.25 -20.64 -11.70
CA LEU A 14 19.34 -19.28 -12.22
C LEU A 14 17.96 -18.61 -12.34
N THR A 15 16.95 -19.35 -12.80
CA THR A 15 15.57 -18.84 -12.85
C THR A 15 14.97 -18.61 -11.46
N SER A 16 15.27 -19.46 -10.48
CA SER A 16 14.78 -19.26 -9.11
C SER A 16 15.41 -18.02 -8.46
N LEU A 17 16.67 -17.72 -8.76
CA LEU A 17 17.36 -16.56 -8.20
C LEU A 17 16.78 -15.24 -8.72
N LEU A 18 16.37 -15.18 -9.99
CA LEU A 18 15.76 -13.99 -10.61
C LEU A 18 14.39 -13.63 -10.03
N VAL A 19 13.60 -14.61 -9.58
CA VAL A 19 12.29 -14.35 -8.94
C VAL A 19 12.47 -13.69 -7.57
N ILE A 20 13.53 -14.03 -6.83
CA ILE A 20 13.79 -13.44 -5.49
C ILE A 20 14.10 -11.94 -5.60
N PHE A 21 14.85 -11.51 -6.62
CA PHE A 21 15.21 -10.09 -6.80
C PHE A 21 14.03 -9.19 -7.20
N THR A 22 12.97 -9.73 -7.80
CA THR A 22 11.80 -8.96 -8.23
C THR A 22 10.71 -8.86 -7.17
N SER A 23 10.86 -9.57 -6.04
CA SER A 23 9.83 -9.69 -5.00
C SER A 23 9.88 -8.59 -3.93
N CYS A 24 10.87 -7.69 -3.97
CA CYS A 24 10.91 -6.54 -3.06
C CYS A 24 10.14 -5.36 -3.67
N GLN A 25 8.84 -5.31 -3.39
CA GLN A 25 8.10 -4.06 -3.52
C GLN A 25 8.68 -3.07 -2.50
N GLN A 26 9.31 -2.01 -3.00
CA GLN A 26 9.77 -0.90 -2.17
C GLN A 26 8.53 -0.23 -1.59
N VAL A 27 8.28 -0.46 -0.30
CA VAL A 27 7.31 0.32 0.45
C VAL A 27 7.91 1.72 0.60
N PRO A 28 7.18 2.79 0.21
CA PRO A 28 7.64 4.15 0.44
C PRO A 28 7.96 4.36 1.92
N ASP A 29 8.95 5.21 2.20
CA ASP A 29 9.18 5.66 3.57
C ASP A 29 7.93 6.41 4.06
N SER A 30 7.40 6.01 5.22
CA SER A 30 6.19 6.59 5.81
C SER A 30 6.28 8.11 5.93
N GLU A 31 7.46 8.66 6.22
CA GLU A 31 7.66 10.11 6.36
C GLU A 31 7.49 10.90 5.05
N THR A 32 7.59 10.19 3.92
CA THR A 32 7.42 10.75 2.57
C THR A 32 5.99 10.68 2.05
N VAL A 33 5.11 9.95 2.75
CA VAL A 33 3.72 9.70 2.33
C VAL A 33 2.75 10.56 3.12
N THR A 34 1.90 11.29 2.41
CA THR A 34 0.76 12.02 2.97
C THR A 34 -0.53 11.22 2.77
N ILE A 35 -1.23 10.94 3.87
CA ILE A 35 -2.51 10.24 3.89
C ILE A 35 -3.65 11.25 3.81
N ARG A 36 -4.57 11.01 2.87
CA ARG A 36 -5.79 11.78 2.70
C ARG A 36 -6.98 10.88 2.99
N SER A 37 -7.70 11.17 4.06
CA SER A 37 -8.86 10.38 4.49
C SER A 37 -10.17 11.12 4.23
N ALA A 38 -11.27 10.38 4.21
CA ALA A 38 -12.60 10.94 4.12
C ALA A 38 -13.60 10.12 4.96
N ASN A 39 -14.68 10.78 5.38
CA ASN A 39 -15.81 10.16 6.06
C ASN A 39 -17.11 10.86 5.63
N SER A 40 -18.25 10.22 5.88
CA SER A 40 -19.55 10.86 5.65
C SER A 40 -19.89 11.89 6.74
N SER A 41 -21.10 12.46 6.69
CA SER A 41 -21.60 13.40 7.69
C SER A 41 -21.77 12.80 9.10
N TRP A 42 -21.69 11.47 9.27
CA TRP A 42 -21.91 10.81 10.56
C TRP A 42 -20.71 11.00 11.50
N ILE A 43 -20.96 11.50 12.71
CA ILE A 43 -19.91 11.79 13.70
C ILE A 43 -19.14 10.54 14.14
N GLN A 44 -19.80 9.38 14.17
CA GLN A 44 -19.18 8.11 14.52
C GLN A 44 -18.13 7.69 13.50
N GLU A 45 -18.30 8.05 12.23
CA GLU A 45 -17.32 7.76 11.20
C GLU A 45 -16.12 8.70 11.30
N LEU A 46 -16.35 9.99 11.59
CA LEU A 46 -15.25 10.90 11.88
C LEU A 46 -14.39 10.37 13.04
N PHE A 47 -15.02 9.92 14.13
CA PHE A 47 -14.31 9.34 15.27
C PHE A 47 -13.45 8.13 14.85
N GLN A 48 -14.00 7.19 14.07
CA GLN A 48 -13.26 6.02 13.60
C GLN A 48 -12.11 6.40 12.67
N THR A 49 -12.35 7.33 11.74
CA THR A 49 -11.31 7.86 10.84
C THR A 49 -10.18 8.49 11.62
N GLU A 50 -10.47 9.28 12.65
CA GLU A 50 -9.43 9.89 13.48
C GLU A 50 -8.64 8.87 14.30
N VAL A 51 -9.27 7.81 14.80
CA VAL A 51 -8.55 6.71 15.48
C VAL A 51 -7.51 6.08 14.54
N VAL A 52 -7.86 5.83 13.28
CA VAL A 52 -6.94 5.28 12.28
C VAL A 52 -5.85 6.29 11.93
N ASN A 53 -6.21 7.56 11.70
CA ASN A 53 -5.27 8.63 11.38
C ASN A 53 -4.21 8.81 12.47
N ILE A 54 -4.60 8.83 13.75
CA ILE A 54 -3.67 8.91 14.88
C ILE A 54 -2.71 7.71 14.88
N GLY A 55 -3.21 6.52 14.55
CA GLY A 55 -2.37 5.33 14.40
C GLY A 55 -1.34 5.48 13.29
N LEU A 56 -1.75 5.96 12.12
CA LEU A 56 -0.87 6.21 10.98
C LEU A 56 0.14 7.33 11.26
N GLU A 57 -0.27 8.41 11.92
CA GLU A 57 0.63 9.48 12.34
C GLU A 57 1.75 8.94 13.25
N LYS A 58 1.40 8.08 14.22
CA LYS A 58 2.38 7.42 15.10
C LYS A 58 3.33 6.47 14.37
N LEU A 59 2.94 5.98 13.19
CA LEU A 59 3.79 5.17 12.32
C LEU A 59 4.68 6.02 11.39
N GLY A 60 4.61 7.36 11.49
CA GLY A 60 5.45 8.30 10.74
C GLY A 60 4.80 8.90 9.49
N TYR A 61 3.53 8.59 9.21
CA TYR A 61 2.82 9.18 8.07
C TYR A 61 2.40 10.63 8.33
N LYS A 62 2.38 11.44 7.28
CA LYS A 62 1.77 12.79 7.34
C LYS A 62 0.27 12.67 7.12
N ILE A 63 -0.54 13.28 7.96
CA ILE A 63 -2.00 13.19 7.86
C ILE A 63 -2.59 14.54 7.42
N GLU A 64 -3.38 14.53 6.34
CA GLU A 64 -4.25 15.65 5.99
C GLU A 64 -5.58 15.58 6.75
N ARG A 65 -6.22 16.73 6.96
CA ARG A 65 -7.55 16.79 7.57
C ARG A 65 -8.55 15.93 6.77
N PRO A 66 -9.33 15.06 7.43
CA PRO A 66 -10.35 14.27 6.74
C PRO A 66 -11.33 15.14 5.96
N LYS A 67 -11.64 14.74 4.73
CA LYS A 67 -12.71 15.35 3.93
C LYS A 67 -14.06 14.76 4.33
N GLN A 68 -15.04 15.62 4.61
CA GLN A 68 -16.40 15.17 4.88
C GLN A 68 -17.24 15.26 3.60
N ILE A 69 -17.48 14.11 2.96
CA ILE A 69 -18.18 14.00 1.67
C ILE A 69 -19.07 12.75 1.62
N GLU A 70 -20.07 12.76 0.74
CA GLU A 70 -21.02 11.64 0.59
C GLU A 70 -20.34 10.36 0.09
N TYR A 71 -20.86 9.18 0.48
CA TYR A 71 -20.25 7.89 0.14
C TYR A 71 -19.94 7.71 -1.35
N PRO A 72 -20.83 8.04 -2.31
CA PRO A 72 -20.48 7.91 -3.73
C PRO A 72 -19.26 8.74 -4.11
N ALA A 73 -19.12 9.94 -3.55
CA ALA A 73 -17.95 10.79 -3.79
C ALA A 73 -16.69 10.19 -3.15
N ILE A 74 -16.77 9.61 -1.95
CA ILE A 74 -15.64 8.87 -1.34
C ILE A 74 -15.14 7.77 -2.27
N TYR A 75 -16.04 6.93 -2.78
CA TYR A 75 -15.65 5.81 -3.65
C TYR A 75 -15.06 6.29 -4.98
N ILE A 76 -15.65 7.32 -5.60
CA ILE A 76 -15.12 7.91 -6.83
C ILE A 76 -13.73 8.52 -6.59
N SER A 77 -13.57 9.29 -5.52
CA SER A 77 -12.28 9.91 -5.17
C SER A 77 -11.19 8.87 -4.90
N LEU A 78 -11.53 7.76 -4.24
CA LEU A 78 -10.59 6.66 -4.03
C LEU A 78 -10.20 5.99 -5.37
N ALA A 79 -11.17 5.77 -6.26
CA ALA A 79 -10.91 5.19 -7.58
C ALA A 79 -10.03 6.09 -8.46
N ASN A 80 -10.15 7.41 -8.31
CA ASN A 80 -9.37 8.39 -9.04
C ASN A 80 -7.99 8.70 -8.41
N GLY A 81 -7.73 8.26 -7.18
CA GLY A 81 -6.52 8.64 -6.42
C GLY A 81 -6.55 10.07 -5.88
N ASP A 82 -7.73 10.67 -5.73
CA ASP A 82 -7.93 11.98 -5.09
C ASP A 82 -7.85 11.91 -3.56
N LEU A 83 -8.03 10.70 -3.02
CA LEU A 83 -7.75 10.28 -1.65
C LEU A 83 -6.53 9.35 -1.68
#